data_AF-A0A7K9AR55-F1
#
_entry.id   AF-A0A7K9AR55-F1
#
_cell.length_a   1.000
_cell.length_b   1.000
_cell.length_c   1.000
_cell.angle_alpha   90.00
_cell.angle_beta   90.00
_cell.angle_gamma   90.00
#
_symmetry.space_group_name_H-M   'P 1'
#
loop_
_entity.id
_entity.type
_entity.pdbx_description
1 polymer ?
#
loop_
_entity_poly.entity_id
_entity_poly.type
_entity_poly.pdbx_seq_one_letter_code
_entity_poly.pdbx_strand_id
1 'polypeptide(L)'
;ASMEVVLHYRPHQTDLIKLQKFAEAAVKEFPIRQLPRFTPWFPNDLYRLPLKPKRHPPVISCEEAEELKQLSTASECIVGSPDYDCTKNLLEFQSNMRRGQTLIQAQTVHRPVNLENQEEPPSNGKQKLKRSWSVSLPSAKIKEKILPLSQELQNNLERLKLHVFYRAKWTIEQSICNNQTLEDIWIKLNRLIKRNELPSCNATIQRSVGQIWIFCDILYCEYVRNILRERLSLTDKMNLLVHKFGIIFSL
;
A
#
# COMPACT_ATOMS: atom_id res chain seq x y z
N ALA A 1 -39.52 36.66 23.25
CA ALA A 1 -40.61 35.66 23.25
C ALA A 1 -40.04 34.37 23.83
N SER A 2 -40.70 33.78 24.84
CA SER A 2 -40.30 32.49 25.41
C SER A 2 -40.76 31.37 24.47
N MET A 3 -39.88 30.42 24.14
CA MET A 3 -40.24 29.25 23.33
C MET A 3 -40.68 28.11 24.25
N GLU A 4 -41.87 27.57 24.04
CA GLU A 4 -42.34 26.37 24.74
C GLU A 4 -41.70 25.12 24.15
N VAL A 5 -41.24 24.19 25.00
CA VAL A 5 -40.59 22.93 24.60
C VAL A 5 -41.38 21.76 25.16
N VAL A 6 -41.80 20.83 24.29
CA VAL A 6 -42.49 19.59 24.66
C VAL A 6 -41.51 18.42 24.58
N LEU A 7 -41.21 17.80 25.72
CA LEU A 7 -40.25 16.70 25.83
C LEU A 7 -40.95 15.33 25.72
N HIS A 8 -40.79 14.64 24.59
CA HIS A 8 -41.26 13.27 24.40
C HIS A 8 -40.21 12.27 24.87
N TYR A 9 -40.60 11.29 25.68
CA TYR A 9 -39.70 10.28 26.25
C TYR A 9 -40.35 8.89 26.29
N ARG A 10 -39.53 7.85 26.49
CA ARG A 10 -40.01 6.47 26.47
C ARG A 10 -40.65 6.08 27.81
N PRO A 11 -41.68 5.20 27.83
CA PRO A 11 -42.40 4.84 29.06
C PRO A 11 -41.54 4.22 30.17
N HIS A 12 -40.44 3.56 29.81
CA HIS A 12 -39.54 2.87 30.74
C HIS A 12 -38.47 3.79 31.36
N GLN A 13 -38.58 5.11 31.19
CA GLN A 13 -37.59 6.08 31.65
C GLN A 13 -38.02 6.63 33.01
N THR A 14 -37.26 6.29 34.05
CA THR A 14 -37.67 6.48 35.46
C THR A 14 -37.24 7.81 36.06
N ASP A 15 -36.18 8.42 35.54
CA ASP A 15 -35.60 9.65 36.10
C ASP A 15 -35.90 10.87 35.21
N LEU A 16 -37.06 11.46 35.44
CA LEU A 16 -37.56 12.63 34.70
C LEU A 16 -36.74 13.89 34.98
N ILE A 17 -36.22 14.03 36.21
CA ILE A 17 -35.43 15.22 36.62
C ILE A 17 -34.10 15.24 35.88
N LYS A 18 -33.43 14.08 35.79
CA LYS A 18 -32.20 13.94 35.02
C LYS A 18 -32.45 14.15 33.53
N LEU A 19 -33.57 13.64 33.01
CA LEU A 19 -33.96 13.82 31.63
C LEU A 19 -34.21 15.31 31.29
N GLN A 20 -34.89 16.04 32.16
CA GLN A 20 -35.10 17.48 32.01
C GLN A 20 -33.77 18.24 31.96
N LYS A 21 -32.83 17.95 32.87
CA LYS A 21 -31.49 18.56 32.87
C LYS A 21 -30.72 18.29 31.57
N PHE A 22 -30.83 17.08 31.02
CA PHE A 22 -30.22 16.76 29.72
C PHE A 22 -30.88 17.51 28.56
N ALA A 23 -32.20 17.59 28.53
CA ALA A 23 -32.93 18.33 27.51
C ALA A 23 -32.58 19.83 27.54
N GLU A 24 -32.49 20.42 28.74
CA GLU A 24 -32.04 21.80 28.93
C GLU A 24 -30.62 22.02 28.41
N ALA A 25 -29.71 21.08 28.68
CA ALA A 25 -28.34 21.15 28.17
C ALA A 25 -28.27 20.97 26.64
N ALA A 26 -29.15 20.16 26.04
CA ALA A 26 -29.16 19.88 24.61
C ALA A 26 -29.74 21.03 23.78
N VAL A 27 -30.72 21.77 24.32
CA VAL A 27 -31.31 22.95 23.68
C VAL A 27 -30.44 24.20 23.87
N LYS A 28 -29.51 24.17 24.83
CA LYS A 28 -28.59 25.27 25.10
C LYS A 28 -27.75 25.58 23.85
N GLU A 29 -27.66 26.86 23.51
CA GLU A 29 -26.79 27.29 22.42
C GLU A 29 -25.34 26.88 22.69
N PHE A 30 -24.67 26.39 21.67
CA PHE A 30 -23.28 25.98 21.71
C PHE A 30 -22.55 26.60 20.52
N PRO A 31 -21.22 26.81 20.62
CA PRO A 31 -20.46 27.41 19.54
C PRO A 31 -20.52 26.53 18.29
N ILE A 32 -21.10 27.07 17.21
CA ILE A 32 -21.18 26.39 15.93
C ILE A 32 -19.83 26.54 15.22
N ARG A 33 -19.20 25.42 14.88
CA ARG A 33 -18.00 25.44 14.04
C ARG A 33 -18.38 25.94 12.66
N GLN A 34 -17.66 26.95 12.16
CA GLN A 34 -17.76 27.36 10.77
C GLN A 34 -17.32 26.19 9.87
N LEU A 35 -18.22 25.71 9.01
CA LEU A 35 -17.91 24.62 8.09
C LEU A 35 -16.89 25.13 7.06
N PRO A 36 -15.71 24.50 6.95
CA PRO A 36 -14.76 24.88 5.94
C PRO A 36 -15.36 24.63 4.56
N ARG A 37 -15.22 25.60 3.66
CA ARG A 37 -15.52 25.35 2.25
C ARG A 37 -14.50 24.36 1.71
N PHE A 38 -14.97 23.45 0.85
CA PHE A 38 -14.09 22.55 0.15
C PHE A 38 -13.14 23.37 -0.74
N THR A 39 -11.84 23.15 -0.57
CA THR A 39 -10.79 23.72 -1.41
C THR A 39 -9.88 22.57 -1.85
N PRO A 40 -9.68 22.35 -3.16
CA PRO A 40 -8.72 21.36 -3.63
C PRO A 40 -7.34 21.65 -3.05
N TRP A 41 -6.67 20.64 -2.48
CA TRP A 41 -5.30 20.79 -2.01
C TRP A 41 -4.30 21.08 -3.13
N PHE A 42 -4.65 20.66 -4.36
CA PHE A 42 -3.87 20.90 -5.55
C PHE A 42 -4.78 21.59 -6.57
N PRO A 43 -4.59 22.90 -6.81
CA PRO A 43 -5.35 23.59 -7.86
C PRO A 43 -4.98 22.99 -9.22
N ASN A 44 -5.87 23.16 -10.20
CA ASN A 44 -5.62 22.69 -11.55
C ASN A 44 -4.46 23.52 -12.15
N ASP A 45 -3.27 22.94 -12.14
CA ASP A 45 -2.06 23.55 -12.68
C ASP A 45 -1.89 23.08 -14.12
N LEU A 46 -2.23 23.96 -15.07
CA LEU A 46 -2.10 23.70 -16.51
C LEU A 46 -0.64 23.52 -16.94
N TYR A 47 0.34 23.92 -16.12
CA TYR A 47 1.77 23.79 -16.39
C TYR A 47 2.35 22.46 -15.86
N ARG A 48 1.66 21.78 -14.95
CA ARG A 48 2.03 20.43 -14.47
C ARG A 48 1.22 19.36 -15.19
N LEU A 49 1.69 19.00 -16.39
CA LEU A 49 1.12 17.87 -17.10
C LEU A 49 1.36 16.57 -16.32
N PRO A 50 0.30 15.78 -16.05
CA PRO A 50 0.47 14.50 -15.38
C PRO A 50 1.28 13.56 -16.29
N LEU A 51 2.23 12.84 -15.70
CA LEU A 51 2.97 11.80 -16.41
C LEU A 51 2.01 10.67 -16.78
N LYS A 52 1.77 10.48 -18.08
CA LYS A 52 0.96 9.38 -18.60
C LYS A 52 1.86 8.25 -19.11
N PRO A 53 1.56 6.98 -18.78
CA PRO A 53 2.27 5.86 -19.38
C PRO A 53 2.06 5.84 -20.89
N LYS A 54 3.12 5.49 -21.64
CA LYS A 54 3.07 5.41 -23.12
C LYS A 54 2.10 4.33 -23.62
N ARG A 55 1.93 3.26 -22.85
CA ARG A 55 1.09 2.12 -23.23
C ARG A 55 -0.31 2.29 -22.67
N HIS A 56 -1.30 2.04 -23.53
CA HIS A 56 -2.67 1.87 -23.10
C HIS A 56 -2.82 0.55 -22.32
N PRO A 57 -3.78 0.47 -21.39
CA PRO A 57 -4.18 -0.81 -20.82
C PRO A 57 -4.64 -1.75 -21.95
N PRO A 58 -4.47 -3.08 -21.79
CA PRO A 58 -4.99 -4.04 -22.75
C PRO A 58 -6.51 -3.86 -22.85
N VAL A 59 -6.99 -3.70 -24.08
CA VAL A 59 -8.42 -3.68 -24.38
C VAL A 59 -8.75 -5.05 -24.92
N ILE A 60 -9.54 -5.82 -24.17
CA ILE A 60 -10.05 -7.12 -24.62
C ILE A 60 -11.30 -6.84 -25.43
N SER A 61 -11.37 -7.34 -26.66
CA SER A 61 -12.59 -7.21 -27.46
C SER A 61 -13.71 -8.09 -26.89
N CYS A 62 -14.97 -7.80 -27.24
CA CYS A 62 -16.07 -8.64 -26.78
C CYS A 62 -15.95 -10.06 -27.35
N GLU A 63 -15.43 -10.18 -28.57
CA GLU A 63 -15.19 -11.44 -29.26
C GLU A 63 -14.10 -12.26 -28.55
N GLU A 64 -12.96 -11.65 -28.20
CA GLU A 64 -11.87 -12.30 -27.46
C GLU A 64 -12.30 -12.73 -26.05
N ALA A 65 -13.16 -11.94 -25.41
CA ALA A 65 -13.72 -12.29 -24.10
C ALA A 65 -14.64 -13.52 -24.18
N GLU A 66 -15.43 -13.64 -25.26
CA GLU A 66 -16.29 -14.80 -25.49
C GLU A 66 -15.50 -16.04 -25.91
N GLU A 67 -14.43 -15.91 -26.71
CA GLU A 67 -13.52 -17.01 -27.04
C GLU A 67 -12.83 -17.57 -25.79
N LEU A 68 -12.37 -16.71 -24.87
CA LEU A 68 -11.77 -17.14 -23.60
C LEU A 68 -12.77 -17.87 -22.70
N LYS A 69 -14.06 -17.47 -22.68
CA LYS A 69 -15.10 -18.21 -21.97
C LYS A 69 -15.30 -19.61 -22.55
N GLN A 70 -15.33 -19.73 -23.88
CA GLN A 70 -15.51 -21.03 -24.55
C GLN A 70 -14.34 -21.98 -24.25
N LEU A 71 -13.10 -21.49 -24.26
CA LEU A 71 -11.91 -22.28 -23.90
C LEU A 71 -11.89 -22.69 -22.42
N SER A 72 -12.41 -21.85 -21.53
CA SER A 72 -12.54 -22.15 -20.10
C SER A 72 -13.53 -23.29 -19.84
N THR A 73 -14.61 -23.36 -20.63
CA THR A 73 -15.66 -24.38 -20.50
C THR A 73 -15.19 -25.78 -20.92
N ALA A 74 -14.19 -25.86 -21.82
CA ALA A 74 -13.65 -27.14 -22.29
C ALA A 74 -12.59 -27.76 -21.35
N SER A 75 -12.09 -27.02 -20.35
CA SER A 75 -11.00 -27.45 -19.46
C SER A 75 -11.44 -27.71 -18.01
N GLU A 76 -12.74 -27.75 -17.72
CA GLU A 76 -13.24 -28.14 -16.39
C GLU A 76 -13.13 -29.66 -16.20
N CYS A 77 -11.93 -30.10 -15.82
CA CYS A 77 -11.79 -31.35 -15.08
C CYS A 77 -12.42 -31.12 -13.69
N ILE A 78 -13.53 -31.81 -13.44
CA ILE A 78 -14.38 -31.69 -12.25
C ILE A 78 -13.53 -31.89 -10.98
N VAL A 79 -13.19 -30.80 -10.30
CA VAL A 79 -12.94 -30.79 -8.86
C VAL A 79 -13.81 -29.67 -8.29
N GLY A 80 -14.85 -30.07 -7.56
CA GLY A 80 -15.83 -29.16 -6.97
C GLY A 80 -15.17 -28.19 -6.00
N SER A 81 -14.89 -26.97 -6.48
CA SER A 81 -14.70 -25.80 -5.63
C SER A 81 -16.08 -25.22 -5.33
N PRO A 82 -16.47 -24.99 -4.07
CA PRO A 82 -17.70 -24.25 -3.79
C PRO A 82 -17.54 -22.83 -4.35
N ASP A 83 -18.44 -22.50 -5.26
CA ASP A 83 -18.52 -21.23 -5.96
C ASP A 83 -18.65 -20.09 -4.95
N TYR A 84 -17.55 -19.39 -4.67
CA TYR A 84 -17.52 -18.26 -3.75
C TYR A 84 -17.83 -16.98 -4.52
N ASP A 85 -19.13 -16.69 -4.66
CA ASP A 85 -19.59 -15.41 -5.18
C ASP A 85 -19.57 -14.35 -4.08
N CYS A 86 -18.52 -13.52 -4.09
CA CYS A 86 -18.33 -12.41 -3.15
C CYS A 86 -19.28 -11.22 -3.37
N THR A 87 -20.10 -11.24 -4.44
CA THR A 87 -21.03 -10.15 -4.79
C THR A 87 -22.46 -10.39 -4.31
N LYS A 88 -22.76 -11.60 -3.82
CA LYS A 88 -24.11 -12.07 -3.47
C LYS A 88 -24.88 -11.18 -2.47
N ASN A 89 -24.20 -10.31 -1.72
CA ASN A 89 -24.79 -9.41 -0.72
C ASN A 89 -24.51 -7.92 -0.96
N LEU A 90 -23.91 -7.53 -2.09
CA LEU A 90 -23.57 -6.13 -2.39
C LEU A 90 -24.57 -5.56 -3.41
N LEU A 91 -25.73 -5.13 -2.92
CA LEU A 91 -26.82 -4.53 -3.73
C LEU A 91 -26.38 -3.27 -4.51
N GLU A 92 -25.24 -2.69 -4.17
CA GLU A 92 -24.65 -1.49 -4.77
C GLU A 92 -24.13 -1.70 -6.20
N PHE A 93 -23.91 -2.96 -6.61
CA PHE A 93 -23.30 -3.31 -7.89
C PHE A 93 -24.29 -3.93 -8.89
N GLN A 94 -25.59 -3.87 -8.63
CA GLN A 94 -26.59 -4.25 -9.62
C GLN A 94 -26.61 -3.21 -10.74
N SER A 95 -25.97 -3.55 -11.86
CA SER A 95 -26.00 -2.75 -13.08
C SER A 95 -27.39 -2.79 -13.69
N ASN A 96 -28.22 -1.81 -13.33
CA ASN A 96 -29.37 -1.42 -14.12
C ASN A 96 -28.87 -0.80 -15.44
N MET A 97 -28.48 -1.67 -16.38
CA MET A 97 -28.11 -1.30 -17.75
C MET A 97 -29.30 -0.67 -18.45
N ARG A 98 -29.49 0.64 -18.28
CA ARG A 98 -30.19 1.49 -19.25
C ARG A 98 -29.13 2.26 -20.04
N ARG A 99 -28.90 1.74 -21.24
CA ARG A 99 -28.11 2.32 -22.33
C ARG A 99 -28.54 3.78 -22.56
N GLY A 100 -27.62 4.72 -22.35
CA GLY A 100 -27.80 6.14 -22.68
C GLY A 100 -26.45 6.75 -23.07
N GLN A 101 -26.27 6.99 -24.36
CA GLN A 101 -25.12 7.70 -24.92
C GLN A 101 -25.16 9.16 -24.47
N THR A 102 -24.09 9.66 -23.84
CA THR A 102 -23.77 11.10 -23.92
C THR A 102 -22.26 11.30 -23.81
N LEU A 103 -21.66 11.52 -24.97
CA LEU A 103 -20.34 12.10 -25.16
C LEU A 103 -20.41 13.56 -24.73
N ILE A 104 -19.60 14.00 -23.77
CA ILE A 104 -19.41 15.44 -23.51
C ILE A 104 -17.95 15.82 -23.80
N GLN A 105 -17.83 16.48 -24.94
CA GLN A 105 -16.69 17.18 -25.50
C GLN A 105 -16.39 18.43 -24.66
N ALA A 106 -15.20 18.53 -24.07
CA ALA A 106 -14.77 19.70 -23.32
C ALA A 106 -14.30 20.81 -24.28
N GLN A 107 -14.91 22.00 -24.17
CA GLN A 107 -14.58 23.17 -24.96
C GLN A 107 -13.41 23.96 -24.37
N THR A 108 -12.50 24.34 -25.25
CA THR A 108 -11.33 25.20 -25.05
C THR A 108 -11.74 26.66 -24.90
N VAL A 109 -11.26 27.37 -23.89
CA VAL A 109 -11.31 28.84 -23.83
C VAL A 109 -9.90 29.38 -23.54
N HIS A 110 -9.35 30.10 -24.52
CA HIS A 110 -8.10 30.85 -24.45
C HIS A 110 -8.30 32.23 -23.80
N ARG A 111 -7.43 32.65 -22.88
CA ARG A 111 -6.92 34.06 -22.79
C ARG A 111 -5.66 34.15 -21.88
N PRO A 112 -4.67 35.05 -22.14
CA PRO A 112 -3.28 34.85 -21.73
C PRO A 112 -2.80 35.65 -20.50
N VAL A 113 -1.77 35.05 -19.85
CA VAL A 113 -0.48 35.58 -19.34
C VAL A 113 -0.47 36.80 -18.40
N ASN A 114 0.10 36.63 -17.21
CA ASN A 114 1.27 37.38 -16.76
C ASN A 114 2.13 36.57 -15.78
N LEU A 115 3.44 36.70 -15.94
CA LEU A 115 4.54 35.89 -15.43
C LEU A 115 5.42 36.80 -14.55
N GLU A 116 5.67 36.43 -13.30
CA GLU A 116 6.79 36.89 -12.46
C GLU A 116 6.82 35.97 -11.23
N ASN A 117 7.71 34.97 -11.13
CA ASN A 117 9.16 34.97 -10.84
C ASN A 117 9.49 34.79 -9.34
N GLN A 118 10.26 33.71 -9.10
CA GLN A 118 11.23 33.44 -8.02
C GLN A 118 10.73 32.89 -6.67
N GLU A 119 11.04 31.61 -6.40
CA GLU A 119 11.13 31.01 -5.06
C GLU A 119 12.58 30.56 -4.80
N GLU A 120 13.22 31.16 -3.79
CA GLU A 120 14.39 30.60 -3.10
C GLU A 120 13.98 29.49 -2.11
N PRO A 121 14.85 28.52 -1.80
CA PRO A 121 14.51 27.39 -0.93
C PRO A 121 14.61 27.75 0.58
N PRO A 122 13.69 27.29 1.44
CA PRO A 122 13.75 27.57 2.87
C PRO A 122 14.66 26.61 3.63
N SER A 123 15.24 27.17 4.69
CA SER A 123 16.31 26.65 5.54
C SER A 123 15.83 25.73 6.68
N ASN A 124 16.84 25.03 7.24
CA ASN A 124 16.83 23.99 8.27
C ASN A 124 15.82 24.13 9.43
N GLY A 125 14.89 23.19 9.51
CA GLY A 125 14.19 22.80 10.74
C GLY A 125 14.49 21.34 11.09
N LYS A 126 14.67 21.04 12.40
CA LYS A 126 14.91 19.68 12.93
C LYS A 126 13.92 18.68 12.32
N GLN A 127 14.41 17.84 11.41
CA GLN A 127 13.58 16.89 10.68
C GLN A 127 12.98 15.89 11.67
N LYS A 128 11.66 15.92 11.84
CA LYS A 128 10.94 14.80 12.45
C LYS A 128 11.31 13.56 11.63
N LEU A 129 12.02 12.61 12.24
CA LEU A 129 12.51 11.41 11.56
C LEU A 129 11.31 10.57 11.07
N LYS A 130 10.87 10.86 9.85
CA LYS A 130 9.73 10.22 9.20
C LYS A 130 10.14 8.80 8.78
N ARG A 131 9.23 7.84 8.92
CA ARG A 131 9.43 6.49 8.36
C ARG A 131 9.73 6.61 6.86
N SER A 132 10.78 5.93 6.43
CA SER A 132 11.24 5.94 5.05
C SER A 132 11.16 4.54 4.45
N TRP A 133 10.84 4.51 3.16
CA TRP A 133 10.61 3.29 2.37
C TRP A 133 11.50 3.34 1.14
N SER A 134 11.94 2.17 0.65
CA SER A 134 12.67 2.06 -0.62
C SER A 134 12.28 0.80 -1.36
N VAL A 135 12.15 0.90 -2.68
CA VAL A 135 11.68 -0.19 -3.56
C VAL A 135 12.61 -0.31 -4.77
N SER A 136 12.86 -1.55 -5.19
CA SER A 136 13.62 -1.88 -6.40
C SER A 136 12.69 -2.19 -7.56
N LEU A 137 13.11 -1.90 -8.78
CA LEU A 137 12.41 -2.33 -9.99
C LEU A 137 13.00 -3.64 -10.53
N PRO A 138 12.20 -4.46 -11.23
CA PRO A 138 12.70 -5.65 -11.90
C PRO A 138 13.79 -5.31 -12.92
N SER A 139 15.01 -5.78 -12.69
CA SER A 139 16.12 -5.67 -13.64
C SER A 139 16.23 -6.95 -14.46
N ALA A 140 16.24 -6.82 -15.80
CA ALA A 140 16.31 -7.95 -16.72
C ALA A 140 17.62 -8.78 -16.61
N LYS A 141 18.64 -8.25 -15.92
CA LYS A 141 20.00 -8.83 -15.85
C LYS A 141 20.18 -9.96 -14.83
N ILE A 142 19.19 -10.26 -13.98
CA ILE A 142 19.41 -11.08 -12.77
C ILE A 142 19.11 -12.58 -13.01
N LYS A 143 18.46 -12.96 -14.12
CA LYS A 143 17.84 -14.30 -14.31
C LYS A 143 18.76 -15.53 -14.23
N GLU A 144 20.09 -15.39 -14.35
CA GLU A 144 20.98 -16.53 -14.58
C GLU A 144 21.63 -17.17 -13.34
N LYS A 145 21.56 -16.57 -12.13
CA LYS A 145 22.32 -17.06 -10.94
C LYS A 145 21.49 -17.35 -9.68
N ILE A 146 20.17 -17.38 -9.79
CA ILE A 146 19.28 -17.32 -8.60
C ILE A 146 18.87 -18.72 -8.12
N LEU A 147 18.92 -19.72 -9.01
CA LEU A 147 18.57 -21.09 -8.71
C LEU A 147 19.81 -21.99 -8.75
N PRO A 148 19.85 -23.07 -7.93
CA PRO A 148 18.79 -23.51 -7.00
C PRO A 148 18.91 -22.91 -5.58
N LEU A 149 17.78 -22.83 -4.87
CA LEU A 149 17.74 -22.54 -3.42
C LEU A 149 18.40 -23.67 -2.63
N SER A 150 18.90 -23.39 -1.43
CA SER A 150 19.47 -24.44 -0.55
C SER A 150 18.45 -25.54 -0.21
N GLN A 151 18.94 -26.77 -0.04
CA GLN A 151 18.10 -27.93 0.27
C GLN A 151 17.29 -27.73 1.56
N GLU A 152 17.89 -27.09 2.56
CA GLU A 152 17.21 -26.78 3.82
C GLU A 152 15.99 -25.87 3.60
N LEU A 153 16.15 -24.82 2.80
CA LEU A 153 15.05 -23.92 2.49
C LEU A 153 13.98 -24.64 1.66
N GLN A 154 14.37 -25.44 0.65
CA GLN A 154 13.42 -26.24 -0.13
C GLN A 154 12.57 -27.17 0.75
N ASN A 155 13.20 -27.92 1.65
CA ASN A 155 12.50 -28.81 2.59
C ASN A 155 11.53 -28.03 3.50
N ASN A 156 11.92 -26.82 3.95
CA ASN A 156 11.05 -25.97 4.74
C ASN A 156 9.85 -25.44 3.94
N LEU A 157 10.03 -25.10 2.66
CA LEU A 157 8.95 -24.65 1.78
C LEU A 157 7.95 -25.77 1.50
N GLU A 158 8.41 -26.99 1.25
CA GLU A 158 7.55 -28.16 1.08
C GLU A 158 6.75 -28.46 2.35
N ARG A 159 7.41 -28.49 3.51
CA ARG A 159 6.77 -28.71 4.82
C ARG A 159 5.70 -27.67 5.12
N LEU A 160 5.95 -26.40 4.79
CA LEU A 160 5.04 -25.29 5.05
C LEU A 160 4.06 -25.01 3.90
N LYS A 161 4.14 -25.78 2.79
CA LYS A 161 3.37 -25.57 1.55
C LYS A 161 3.46 -24.13 1.04
N LEU A 162 4.65 -23.54 1.10
CA LEU A 162 4.91 -22.16 0.68
C LEU A 162 5.38 -22.10 -0.78
N HIS A 163 4.77 -21.20 -1.55
CA HIS A 163 5.20 -20.94 -2.93
C HIS A 163 6.47 -20.06 -2.96
N VAL A 164 7.35 -20.26 -3.94
CA VAL A 164 8.58 -19.47 -4.10
C VAL A 164 8.34 -17.98 -4.36
N PHE A 165 7.16 -17.60 -4.84
CA PHE A 165 6.76 -16.19 -5.03
C PHE A 165 6.12 -15.58 -3.78
N TYR A 166 6.05 -16.30 -2.67
CA TYR A 166 5.54 -15.74 -1.43
C TYR A 166 6.50 -14.68 -0.88
N ARG A 167 5.94 -13.69 -0.18
CA ARG A 167 6.72 -12.56 0.34
C ARG A 167 7.32 -12.90 1.70
N ALA A 168 8.63 -12.76 1.80
CA ALA A 168 9.38 -12.99 3.03
C ALA A 168 10.14 -11.72 3.46
N LYS A 169 10.53 -11.67 4.73
CA LYS A 169 11.19 -10.53 5.36
C LYS A 169 12.50 -10.96 6.01
N TRP A 170 13.60 -10.39 5.56
CA TRP A 170 14.86 -10.36 6.29
C TRP A 170 14.85 -9.23 7.32
N THR A 171 15.40 -9.49 8.51
CA THR A 171 15.52 -8.49 9.57
C THR A 171 17.01 -8.23 9.83
N ILE A 172 17.42 -6.97 9.79
CA ILE A 172 18.74 -6.52 10.26
C ILE A 172 18.53 -5.81 11.59
N GLU A 173 19.21 -6.29 12.62
CA GLU A 173 19.23 -5.71 13.96
C GLU A 173 20.56 -4.99 14.20
N GLN A 174 20.59 -4.07 15.16
CA GLN A 174 21.81 -3.34 15.51
C GLN A 174 22.94 -4.28 15.98
N SER A 175 22.63 -5.45 16.55
CA SER A 175 23.61 -6.47 16.96
C SER A 175 24.41 -7.05 15.78
N ILE A 176 23.75 -7.19 14.62
CA ILE A 176 24.33 -7.76 13.39
C ILE A 176 25.13 -6.68 12.63
N CYS A 177 24.82 -5.41 12.91
CA CYS A 177 25.58 -4.28 12.41
C CYS A 177 26.86 -4.20 13.24
N ASN A 178 28.03 -4.32 12.60
CA ASN A 178 29.36 -4.18 13.22
C ASN A 178 29.55 -2.77 13.84
N ASN A 179 30.71 -2.14 13.67
CA ASN A 179 30.95 -0.76 14.12
C ASN A 179 30.12 0.31 13.35
N GLN A 180 29.06 -0.09 12.65
CA GLN A 180 28.20 0.77 11.83
C GLN A 180 26.87 1.01 12.54
N THR A 181 26.33 2.23 12.40
CA THR A 181 24.97 2.51 12.87
C THR A 181 23.94 1.95 11.89
N LEU A 182 22.73 1.66 12.39
CA LEU A 182 21.60 1.30 11.50
C LEU A 182 21.34 2.35 10.42
N GLU A 183 21.61 3.63 10.66
CA GLU A 183 21.44 4.67 9.64
C GLU A 183 22.48 4.56 8.52
N ASP A 184 23.74 4.23 8.85
CA ASP A 184 24.77 3.99 7.84
C ASP A 184 24.39 2.81 6.94
N ILE A 185 23.91 1.74 7.56
CA ILE A 185 23.41 0.55 6.87
C ILE A 185 22.19 0.89 5.99
N TRP A 186 21.26 1.69 6.52
CA TRP A 186 20.07 2.13 5.80
C TRP A 186 20.43 2.97 4.56
N ILE A 187 21.39 3.89 4.68
CA ILE A 187 21.86 4.70 3.55
C ILE A 187 22.49 3.81 2.47
N LYS A 188 23.36 2.87 2.86
CA LYS A 188 23.98 1.92 1.93
C LYS A 188 22.94 1.03 1.25
N LEU A 189 22.01 0.47 2.02
CA LEU A 189 20.91 -0.36 1.51
C LEU A 189 20.06 0.39 0.48
N ASN A 190 19.68 1.64 0.77
CA ASN A 190 18.92 2.45 -0.17
C ASN A 190 19.66 2.68 -1.49
N ARG A 191 20.98 2.80 -1.46
CA ARG A 191 21.79 2.89 -2.70
C ARG A 191 21.74 1.58 -3.48
N LEU A 192 21.84 0.42 -2.83
CA LEU A 192 21.73 -0.90 -3.47
C LEU A 192 20.36 -1.09 -4.13
N ILE A 193 19.28 -0.75 -3.43
CA ILE A 193 17.91 -0.83 -3.93
C ILE A 193 17.73 0.09 -5.14
N LYS A 194 18.18 1.35 -5.05
CA LYS A 194 18.11 2.33 -6.15
C LYS A 194 18.91 1.91 -7.39
N ARG A 195 19.99 1.15 -7.20
CA ARG A 195 20.81 0.59 -8.28
C ARG A 195 20.23 -0.70 -8.86
N ASN A 196 19.08 -1.16 -8.38
CA ASN A 196 18.44 -2.42 -8.75
C ASN A 196 19.36 -3.64 -8.57
N GLU A 197 20.23 -3.61 -7.55
CA GLU A 197 21.11 -4.74 -7.19
C GLU A 197 20.36 -5.81 -6.37
N LEU A 198 19.19 -5.46 -5.82
CA LEU A 198 18.36 -6.35 -5.00
C LEU A 198 17.02 -6.60 -5.71
N PRO A 199 16.77 -7.79 -6.28
CA PRO A 199 15.56 -8.08 -7.04
C PRO A 199 14.33 -8.14 -6.16
N SER A 200 13.21 -7.60 -6.66
CA SER A 200 11.91 -7.57 -5.97
C SER A 200 11.95 -6.93 -4.58
N CYS A 201 13.03 -6.30 -4.13
CA CYS A 201 13.19 -5.89 -2.74
C CYS A 201 12.47 -4.58 -2.41
N ASN A 202 11.86 -4.55 -1.22
CA ASN A 202 11.38 -3.34 -0.55
C ASN A 202 11.97 -3.31 0.86
N ALA A 203 12.41 -2.15 1.34
CA ALA A 203 12.95 -2.02 2.69
C ALA A 203 12.33 -0.87 3.49
N THR A 204 12.33 -1.05 4.81
CA THR A 204 11.79 -0.10 5.79
C THR A 204 12.68 -0.04 7.01
N ILE A 205 12.99 1.15 7.51
CA ILE A 205 13.68 1.31 8.78
C ILE A 205 12.68 1.57 9.92
N GLN A 206 12.76 0.73 10.96
CA GLN A 206 11.99 0.80 12.19
C GLN A 206 12.89 1.32 13.31
N ARG A 207 13.08 2.63 13.38
CA ARG A 207 13.96 3.30 14.35
C ARG A 207 13.57 3.01 15.80
N SER A 208 12.28 2.95 16.10
CA SER A 208 11.76 2.68 17.44
C SER A 208 12.14 1.30 17.97
N VAL A 209 12.42 0.35 17.08
CA VAL A 209 12.74 -1.04 17.42
C VAL A 209 14.19 -1.39 17.07
N GLY A 210 14.97 -0.43 16.53
CA GLY A 210 16.34 -0.67 16.11
C GLY A 210 16.47 -1.75 15.03
N GLN A 211 15.56 -1.77 14.05
CA GLN A 211 15.55 -2.80 13.01
C GLN A 211 15.37 -2.21 11.60
N ILE A 212 15.97 -2.85 10.61
CA ILE A 212 15.64 -2.67 9.20
C ILE A 212 14.97 -3.94 8.69
N TRP A 213 13.83 -3.77 8.06
CA TRP A 213 13.06 -4.85 7.46
C TRP A 213 13.25 -4.81 5.95
N ILE A 214 13.75 -5.90 5.37
CA ILE A 214 13.90 -6.06 3.92
C ILE A 214 12.96 -7.17 3.46
N PHE A 215 11.95 -6.79 2.68
CA PHE A 215 11.01 -7.70 2.06
C PHE A 215 11.53 -8.12 0.68
N CYS A 216 11.46 -9.41 0.38
CA CYS A 216 11.80 -10.00 -0.93
C CYS A 216 10.93 -11.24 -1.18
N ASP A 217 10.86 -11.70 -2.43
CA ASP A 217 10.22 -12.98 -2.73
C ASP A 217 11.14 -14.12 -2.31
N ILE A 218 10.58 -15.24 -1.84
CA ILE A 218 11.35 -16.42 -1.40
C ILE A 218 12.32 -16.90 -2.48
N LEU A 219 11.92 -16.81 -3.76
CA LEU A 219 12.75 -17.14 -4.91
C LEU A 219 14.12 -16.43 -4.89
N TYR A 220 14.18 -15.21 -4.34
CA TYR A 220 15.37 -14.38 -4.33
C TYR A 220 16.01 -14.27 -2.94
N CYS A 221 15.47 -14.92 -1.90
CA CYS A 221 15.81 -14.57 -0.53
C CYS A 221 17.28 -14.83 -0.18
N GLU A 222 17.85 -15.95 -0.64
CA GLU A 222 19.27 -16.29 -0.39
C GLU A 222 20.22 -15.37 -1.15
N TYR A 223 19.89 -15.07 -2.42
CA TYR A 223 20.64 -14.11 -3.23
C TYR A 223 20.68 -12.73 -2.58
N VAL A 224 19.51 -12.23 -2.17
CA VAL A 224 19.36 -10.95 -1.48
C VAL A 224 20.20 -10.94 -0.21
N ARG A 225 20.12 -11.99 0.61
CA ARG A 225 20.90 -12.10 1.83
C ARG A 225 22.41 -12.08 1.58
N ASN A 226 22.88 -12.79 0.56
CA ASN A 226 24.31 -12.82 0.23
C ASN A 226 24.82 -11.42 -0.17
N ILE A 227 24.06 -10.68 -0.98
CA ILE A 227 24.40 -9.29 -1.31
C ILE A 227 24.38 -8.40 -0.07
N LEU A 228 23.37 -8.53 0.79
CA LEU A 228 23.30 -7.76 2.03
C LEU A 228 24.53 -8.03 2.90
N ARG A 229 24.92 -9.30 3.07
CA ARG A 229 26.10 -9.68 3.85
C ARG A 229 27.39 -9.10 3.27
N GLU A 230 27.60 -9.25 1.97
CA GLU A 230 28.82 -8.80 1.27
C GLU A 230 28.92 -7.27 1.23
N ARG A 231 27.86 -6.58 0.81
CA ARG A 231 27.87 -5.13 0.57
C ARG A 231 27.70 -4.29 1.83
N LEU A 232 27.05 -4.82 2.86
CA LEU A 232 26.82 -4.11 4.13
C LEU A 232 27.76 -4.57 5.24
N SER A 233 28.59 -5.58 4.98
CA SER A 233 29.54 -6.17 5.94
C SER A 233 28.84 -6.60 7.23
N LEU A 234 27.79 -7.41 7.08
CA LEU A 234 27.05 -8.01 8.20
C LEU A 234 27.75 -9.30 8.64
N THR A 235 27.89 -9.51 9.95
CA THR A 235 28.70 -10.60 10.54
C THR A 235 27.86 -11.76 11.06
N ASP A 236 26.66 -11.47 11.55
CA ASP A 236 25.81 -12.47 12.20
C ASP A 236 24.74 -13.08 11.29
N LYS A 237 24.11 -14.14 11.82
CA LYS A 237 23.00 -14.84 11.19
C LYS A 237 21.80 -13.90 11.02
N MET A 238 21.17 -13.98 9.86
CA MET A 238 19.94 -13.26 9.55
C MET A 238 18.76 -14.23 9.56
N ASN A 239 17.59 -13.74 9.97
CA ASN A 239 16.36 -14.54 10.01
C ASN A 239 15.42 -14.14 8.88
N LEU A 240 14.97 -15.14 8.12
CA LEU A 240 13.94 -15.02 7.09
C LEU A 240 12.59 -15.34 7.71
N LEU A 241 11.71 -14.34 7.73
CA LEU A 241 10.40 -14.43 8.35
C LEU A 241 9.30 -14.36 7.29
N VAL A 242 8.35 -15.28 7.35
CA VAL A 242 7.14 -15.25 6.51
C VAL A 242 5.94 -14.96 7.41
N HIS A 243 5.08 -14.04 6.96
CA HIS A 243 3.87 -13.69 7.67
C HIS A 243 3.00 -14.94 7.90
N LYS A 244 2.46 -15.11 9.11
CA LYS A 244 1.74 -16.30 9.62
C LYS A 244 2.59 -17.54 9.95
N PHE A 245 3.79 -17.68 9.38
CA PHE A 245 4.65 -18.86 9.61
C PHE A 245 5.83 -18.60 10.54
N GLY A 246 6.17 -17.32 10.78
CA GLY A 246 7.30 -16.95 11.60
C GLY A 246 8.62 -17.17 10.87
N ILE A 247 9.68 -17.47 11.62
CA ILE A 247 11.01 -17.70 11.06
C ILE A 247 11.01 -19.05 10.35
N ILE A 248 11.24 -19.03 9.04
CA ILE A 248 11.25 -20.24 8.21
C ILE A 248 12.66 -20.69 7.85
N PHE A 249 13.64 -19.79 7.98
CA PHE A 249 15.02 -20.03 7.59
C PHE A 249 15.95 -19.02 8.24
N SER A 250 17.13 -19.47 8.64
CA SER A 250 18.16 -18.63 9.25
C SER A 250 19.49 -18.99 8.64
N LEU A 251 20.24 -17.98 8.23
CA LEU A 251 21.45 -18.17 7.43
C LEU A 251 22.52 -17.25 7.95
#